data_AF-A0A1C5DNS5-F1
#
_entry.id   AF-A0A1C5DNS5-F1
#
_cell.length_a   1.000
_cell.length_b   1.000
_cell.length_c   1.000
_cell.angle_alpha   90.00
_cell.angle_beta   90.00
_cell.angle_gamma   90.00
#
_symmetry.space_group_name_H-M   'P 1'
#
loop_
_entity.id
_entity.type
_entity.pdbx_description
1 polymer ?
#
loop_
_entity_poly.entity_id
_entity_poly.type
_entity_poly.pdbx_seq_one_letter_code
_entity_poly.pdbx_strand_id
1 'polypeptide(L)' 'MRMALKETLERVDADLAAGRVPMARQRLRGLVSSYPHHPGLRRRLADIYRLYGDPAEAGRWTYLEEDRLPDEVAAF' A
#
# COMPACT_ATOMS: atom_id res chain seq x y z
N MET A 1 -9.32 -18.86 -4.67
CA MET A 1 -9.16 -17.42 -4.36
C MET A 1 -7.86 -16.75 -4.84
N ARG A 2 -6.78 -17.48 -5.20
CA ARG A 2 -5.50 -16.88 -5.66
C ARG A 2 -5.59 -16.03 -6.94
N MET A 3 -6.51 -16.37 -7.85
CA MET A 3 -6.74 -15.63 -9.10
C MET A 3 -7.15 -14.17 -8.87
N ALA A 4 -8.07 -13.92 -7.93
CA ALA A 4 -8.58 -12.58 -7.64
C ALA A 4 -7.50 -11.63 -7.08
N LEU A 5 -6.51 -12.15 -6.34
CA LEU A 5 -5.37 -11.36 -5.86
C LEU A 5 -4.50 -10.89 -7.04
N LYS A 6 -4.12 -11.81 -7.94
CA LYS A 6 -3.28 -11.51 -9.10
C LYS A 6 -3.94 -10.49 -10.02
N GLU A 7 -5.20 -10.71 -10.40
CA GLU A 7 -5.96 -9.79 -11.26
C GLU A 7 -6.10 -8.40 -10.64
N THR A 8 -6.31 -8.32 -9.32
CA THR A 8 -6.41 -7.02 -8.65
C THR A 8 -5.06 -6.30 -8.61
N LEU A 9 -3.95 -7.03 -8.43
CA LEU A 9 -2.60 -6.47 -8.50
C LEU A 9 -2.26 -5.96 -9.90
N GLU A 10 -2.63 -6.70 -10.95
CA GLU A 10 -2.46 -6.25 -12.34
C GLU A 10 -3.25 -4.95 -12.60
N ARG A 11 -4.45 -4.81 -12.03
CA ARG A 11 -5.21 -3.55 -12.10
C ARG A 11 -4.55 -2.42 -11.31
N VAL A 12 -3.96 -2.71 -10.14
CA VAL A 12 -3.18 -1.73 -9.39
C VAL A 12 -2.01 -1.23 -10.24
N ASP A 13 -1.27 -2.13 -10.90
CA ASP A 13 -0.14 -1.79 -11.76
C ASP A 13 -0.60 -0.91 -12.94
N ALA A 14 -1.70 -1.28 -13.60
CA ALA A 14 -2.28 -0.51 -14.69
C ALA A 14 -2.81 0.87 -14.26
N ASP A 15 -3.38 0.98 -13.06
CA ASP A 15 -3.82 2.25 -12.50
C ASP A 15 -2.62 3.16 -12.18
N LEU A 16 -1.54 2.61 -11.59
CA LEU A 16 -0.30 3.35 -11.32
C LEU A 16 0.39 3.83 -12.60
N ALA A 17 0.55 2.95 -13.59
CA ALA A 17 1.16 3.29 -14.89
C ALA A 17 0.37 4.39 -15.62
N ALA A 18 -0.95 4.44 -15.43
CA ALA A 18 -1.82 5.48 -15.99
C ALA A 18 -1.92 6.74 -15.11
N GLY A 19 -1.17 6.85 -14.01
CA GLY A 19 -1.25 7.98 -13.07
C GLY A 19 -2.55 8.04 -12.25
N ARG A 20 -3.40 7.01 -12.31
CA ARG A 20 -4.68 6.91 -11.60
C ARG A 20 -4.46 6.43 -10.15
N VAL A 21 -3.60 7.13 -9.43
CA VAL A 21 -3.17 6.70 -8.08
C VAL A 21 -4.31 6.56 -7.07
N PRO A 22 -5.35 7.42 -7.04
CA PRO A 22 -6.48 7.19 -6.15
C PRO A 22 -7.16 5.81 -6.35
N MET A 23 -7.23 5.32 -7.59
CA MET A 23 -7.78 4.01 -7.91
C MET A 23 -6.86 2.88 -7.45
N ALA A 24 -5.57 2.99 -7.75
CA ALA A 24 -4.56 2.04 -7.27
C ALA A 24 -4.59 1.90 -5.74
N ARG A 25 -4.63 3.03 -5.03
CA ARG A 25 -4.72 3.08 -3.56
C ARG A 25 -5.99 2.43 -3.04
N GLN A 26 -7.15 2.75 -3.62
CA GLN A 26 -8.43 2.17 -3.21
C GLN A 26 -8.44 0.64 -3.35
N ARG A 27 -7.98 0.12 -4.49
CA ARG A 27 -7.88 -1.33 -4.73
C ARG A 27 -6.93 -1.99 -3.74
N LEU A 28 -5.76 -1.38 -3.51
CA LEU A 28 -4.77 -1.93 -2.61
C LEU A 28 -5.24 -1.93 -1.15
N ARG A 29 -5.97 -0.91 -0.69
CA ARG A 29 -6.66 -0.94 0.63
C ARG A 29 -7.66 -2.09 0.73
N GLY A 30 -8.42 -2.35 -0.34
CA GLY A 30 -9.34 -3.50 -0.41
C GLY A 30 -8.60 -4.84 -0.28
N LEU A 31 -7.44 -4.97 -0.94
CA LEU A 31 -6.58 -6.15 -0.80
C LEU A 31 -6.00 -6.28 0.61
N VAL A 32 -5.52 -5.21 1.22
CA VAL A 32 -5.03 -5.25 2.62
C VAL A 32 -6.13 -5.67 3.58
N SER A 33 -7.36 -5.19 3.39
CA SER A 33 -8.52 -5.62 4.19
C SER A 33 -8.82 -7.12 4.04
N SER A 34 -8.71 -7.66 2.82
CA SER A 34 -8.96 -9.07 2.52
C SER A 34 -7.79 -9.99 2.93
N TYR A 35 -6.57 -9.45 2.97
CA TYR A 35 -5.33 -10.17 3.26
C TYR A 35 -4.50 -9.42 4.32
N PRO A 36 -5.01 -9.28 5.56
CA PRO A 36 -4.44 -8.39 6.57
C PRO A 36 -3.03 -8.78 7.02
N HIS A 37 -2.61 -10.03 6.81
CA HIS A 37 -1.29 -10.53 7.20
C HIS A 37 -0.30 -10.59 6.04
N HIS A 38 -0.64 -10.10 4.85
CA HIS A 38 0.27 -10.13 3.70
C HIS A 38 1.21 -8.90 3.72
N PRO A 39 2.49 -9.04 4.13
CA PRO A 39 3.38 -7.90 4.34
C PRO A 39 3.63 -7.10 3.06
N GLY A 40 3.75 -7.79 1.91
CA GLY A 40 3.97 -7.12 0.63
C GLY A 40 2.86 -6.16 0.19
N LEU A 41 1.59 -6.40 0.59
CA LEU A 41 0.48 -5.50 0.24
C LEU A 41 0.51 -4.23 1.08
N ARG A 42 0.87 -4.38 2.36
CA ARG A 42 1.04 -3.28 3.31
C ARG A 42 2.21 -2.37 2.89
N ARG A 43 3.37 -2.96 2.60
CA ARG A 43 4.55 -2.23 2.11
C ARG A 43 4.25 -1.46 0.83
N ARG A 44 3.60 -2.12 -0.12
CA ARG A 44 3.23 -1.48 -1.39
C ARG A 44 2.25 -0.31 -1.20
N LEU A 45 1.37 -0.38 -0.20
CA LEU A 45 0.46 0.71 0.12
C LEU A 45 1.21 1.89 0.76
N ALA A 46 2.18 1.60 1.64
CA ALA A 46 3.07 2.63 2.18
C ALA A 46 3.88 3.32 1.08
N ASP A 47 4.43 2.57 0.11
CA ASP A 47 5.17 3.14 -1.01
C ASP A 47 4.33 4.15 -1.83
N ILE A 48 3.04 3.85 -2.03
CA ILE A 48 2.12 4.80 -2.68
C ILE A 48 1.98 6.09 -1.86
N TYR A 49 1.90 6.02 -0.53
CA TYR A 49 1.81 7.22 0.30
C TYR A 49 3.12 8.01 0.36
N ARG A 50 4.28 7.33 0.34
CA ARG A 50 5.60 7.97 0.22
C ARG A 50 5.72 8.82 -1.05
N LEU A 51 5.22 8.31 -2.18
CA LEU A 51 5.24 9.04 -3.46
C LEU A 51 4.54 10.41 -3.41
N TYR A 52 3.60 10.60 -2.49
CA TYR A 52 2.84 11.85 -2.35
C TYR A 52 3.20 12.64 -1.10
N GLY A 53 4.24 12.23 -0.36
CA GLY A 53 4.70 12.96 0.82
C GLY A 53 3.75 12.88 2.01
N ASP A 54 3.05 11.76 2.19
CA ASP A 54 2.23 11.50 3.38
C ASP A 54 2.91 10.45 4.29
N PRO A 55 3.91 10.87 5.09
CA PRO A 55 4.69 9.96 5.94
C PRO A 55 3.83 9.33 7.06
N ALA A 56 2.79 10.02 7.52
CA ALA A 56 1.89 9.49 8.55
C ALA A 56 1.11 8.28 8.03
N GLU A 57 0.50 8.39 6.85
CA GLU A 57 -0.16 7.24 6.23
C GLU A 57 0.84 6.15 5.86
N ALA A 58 2.02 6.50 5.34
CA ALA A 58 3.05 5.49 5.04
C ALA A 58 3.43 4.67 6.29
N GLY A 59 3.68 5.34 7.42
CA GLY A 59 3.97 4.71 8.71
C GLY A 59 2.84 3.83 9.24
N ARG A 60 1.57 4.23 9.07
CA ARG A 60 0.41 3.42 9.46
C ARG A 60 0.36 2.06 8.75
N TRP A 61 0.92 1.95 7.55
CA TRP A 61 0.90 0.69 6.80
C TRP A 61 2.15 -0.17 7.08
N THR A 62 3.26 0.42 7.52
CA THR A 62 4.51 -0.29 7.88
C THR A 62 4.69 -0.56 9.38
N TYR A 63 3.71 -0.25 10.24
CA TYR A 63 3.85 -0.38 11.71
C TYR A 63 4.25 -1.76 12.23
N LEU A 64 4.05 -2.83 11.43
CA LEU A 64 4.42 -4.21 11.76
C LEU A 64 5.80 -4.62 11.22
N GLU A 65 6.47 -3.78 10.43
CA GLU A 65 7.82 -4.05 9.92
C GLU A 65 8.87 -3.69 10.98
N GLU A 66 9.94 -4.47 11.09
CA GLU A 66 11.04 -4.18 12.03
C GLU A 66 11.85 -2.94 11.61
N ASP A 67 11.98 -2.71 10.31
CA ASP A 67 12.77 -1.62 9.72
C ASP A 67 11.87 -0.40 9.38
N ARG A 68 11.39 0.27 10.43
CA ARG A 68 10.52 1.46 10.28
C ARG A 68 11.35 2.72 10.03
N LEU A 69 10.86 3.58 9.14
CA LEU A 69 11.50 4.86 8.87
C LEU A 69 11.23 5.86 10.02
N PRO A 70 12.26 6.51 10.59
CA PRO A 70 12.11 7.41 11.74
C PRO A 70 11.09 8.54 11.50
N ASP A 71 11.11 9.15 10.32
CA ASP A 71 10.20 10.25 9.96
C ASP A 71 8.73 9.79 9.88
N GLU A 72 8.50 8.55 9.44
CA GLU A 72 7.15 7.96 9.41
C GLU A 72 6.65 7.65 10.83
N VAL A 73 7.53 7.16 11.71
CA VAL A 73 7.20 6.90 13.12
C VAL A 73 6.90 8.19 13.89
N ALA A 74 7.64 9.27 13.60
CA ALA A 74 7.43 10.56 14.24
C ALA A 74 6.15 11.29 13.78
N ALA A 75 5.57 10.87 12.64
CA ALA A 75 4.46 11.56 11.99
C ALA A 75 3.05 11.09 12.42
N PHE A 76 2.92 10.04 13.25
CA PHE A 76 1.63 9.50 13.72
C PHE A 76 1.54 9.40 15.24
#